data_AF-A0A6V8E5Y9-F1
#
_entry.id   AF-A0A6V8E5Y9-F1
#
_cell.length_a   1.000
_cell.length_b   1.000
_cell.length_c   1.000
_cell.angle_alpha   90.00
_cell.angle_beta   90.00
_cell.angle_gamma   90.00
#
_symmetry.space_group_name_H-M   'P 1'
#
loop_
_entity.id
_entity.type
_entity.pdbx_description
1 polymer ?
#
loop_
_entity_poly.entity_id
_entity_poly.type
_entity_poly.pdbx_seq_one_letter_code
_entity_poly.pdbx_strand_id
1 'polypeptide(L)' 'MDVFISAGETIFITLTQTGEDYVPSSSAVGGYSVDWSASTLTLPIVKRTCEDLFQAPMQVYGTEDAGVREC' A
#
# COMPACT_ATOMS: atom_id res chain seq x y z
N MET A 1 2.22 -2.40 -7.96
CA MET A 1 1.02 -3.18 -7.59
C MET A 1 0.10 -2.21 -6.89
N ASP A 2 -1.15 -2.11 -7.35
CA ASP A 2 -2.16 -1.23 -6.73
C ASP A 2 -2.86 -2.02 -5.61
N VAL A 3 -3.35 -1.34 -4.57
CA VAL A 3 -4.13 -1.97 -3.49
C VAL A 3 -5.49 -1.30 -3.38
N PHE A 4 -6.52 -2.08 -3.09
CA PHE A 4 -7.84 -1.59 -2.73
C PHE A 4 -8.04 -1.73 -1.22
N ILE A 5 -8.60 -0.69 -0.60
CA ILE A 5 -8.85 -0.64 0.83
C ILE A 5 -10.34 -0.42 1.00
N SER A 6 -11.01 -1.39 1.61
CA SER A 6 -12.46 -1.39 1.83
C SER A 6 -12.84 -0.46 2.97
N ALA A 7 -14.11 -0.04 3.00
CA ALA A 7 -14.64 0.71 4.13
C ALA A 7 -14.49 -0.10 5.42
N GLY A 8 -13.99 0.54 6.48
CA GLY A 8 -13.73 -0.10 7.77
C GLY A 8 -12.31 -0.67 7.92
N GLU A 9 -11.53 -0.77 6.84
CA GLU A 9 -10.11 -1.14 6.92
C GLU A 9 -9.23 0.06 7.31
N THR A 10 -8.02 -0.23 7.79
CA THR A 10 -7.07 0.78 8.30
C THR A 10 -5.69 0.62 7.68
N ILE A 11 -5.04 1.74 7.39
CA ILE A 11 -3.64 1.77 6.97
C ILE A 11 -2.76 1.90 8.21
N PHE A 12 -1.92 0.89 8.46
CA PHE A 12 -0.88 0.93 9.48
C PHE A 12 0.47 1.17 8.82
N ILE A 13 1.20 2.17 9.32
CA ILE A 13 2.51 2.54 8.80
C ILE A 13 3.55 2.24 9.90
N THR A 14 4.52 1.39 9.57
CA THR A 14 5.63 1.05 10.46
C THR A 14 6.91 1.60 9.88
N LEU A 15 7.60 2.46 10.63
CA LEU A 15 8.89 3.04 10.23
C LEU A 15 10.01 2.35 11.00
N THR A 16 10.97 1.76 10.28
CA THR A 16 12.17 1.14 10.85
C THR A 16 13.42 1.68 10.16
N GLN A 17 14.56 1.63 10.88
CA GLN A 17 15.85 2.11 10.37
C GLN A 17 16.44 1.16 9.32
N THR A 18 16.32 -0.14 9.56
CA THR A 18 16.69 -1.20 8.64
C THR A 18 15.48 -2.12 8.48
N GLY A 19 15.38 -2.76 7.32
CA GLY A 19 14.34 -3.73 6.99
C GLY A 19 14.96 -4.96 6.35
N GLU A 20 14.19 -6.05 6.28
CA GLU A 20 14.62 -7.34 5.73
C GLU A 20 15.13 -7.23 4.28
N ASP A 21 14.59 -6.30 3.48
CA ASP A 21 14.91 -6.15 2.05
C ASP A 21 15.73 -4.88 1.73
N TYR A 22 16.37 -4.28 2.74
CA TYR A 22 17.23 -3.11 2.54
C TYR A 22 18.67 -3.40 2.96
N VAL A 23 19.60 -3.36 2.00
CA VAL A 23 21.04 -3.40 2.30
C VAL A 23 21.45 -2.06 2.92
N PRO A 24 21.84 -2.02 4.21
CA PRO A 24 22.14 -0.76 4.86
C PRO A 24 23.40 -0.12 4.25
N SER A 25 23.34 1.17 3.97
CA SER A 25 24.55 1.94 3.65
C SER A 25 25.42 2.10 4.90
N SER A 26 26.71 2.44 4.75
CA SER A 26 27.58 2.75 5.90
C SER A 26 27.03 3.91 6.75
N SER A 27 26.27 4.82 6.15
CA SER A 27 25.57 5.91 6.82
C SER A 27 24.31 5.47 7.59
N ALA A 28 23.85 4.22 7.43
CA ALA A 28 22.73 3.68 8.19
C ALA A 28 23.07 3.54 9.69
N VAL A 29 24.35 3.56 10.05
CA VAL A 29 24.85 3.43 11.42
C VAL A 29 24.64 4.73 12.20
N GLY A 30 23.55 4.82 12.97
CA GLY A 30 23.24 5.98 13.80
C GLY A 30 21.86 5.92 14.45
N GLY A 31 21.60 6.83 15.39
CA GLY A 31 20.24 7.06 15.90
C GLY A 31 19.47 7.98 14.96
N TYR A 32 18.18 7.72 14.75
CA TYR A 32 17.29 8.56 13.94
C TYR A 32 16.12 9.02 14.78
N SER A 33 15.68 10.25 14.53
CA SER A 33 14.49 10.84 15.11
C SER A 33 13.60 11.34 13.98
N VAL A 34 12.29 11.20 14.13
CA VAL A 34 11.30 11.65 13.16
C VAL A 34 10.46 12.74 13.82
N ASP A 35 10.41 13.91 13.19
CA ASP A 35 9.43 14.93 13.52
C ASP A 35 8.13 14.63 12.78
N TRP A 36 7.19 14.01 13.50
CA TRP A 36 5.88 13.67 12.97
C TRP A 36 5.04 14.88 12.59
N SER A 37 5.27 16.04 13.22
CA SER A 37 4.50 17.25 12.96
C SER A 37 4.88 17.91 11.63
N ALA A 38 6.11 17.71 11.18
CA ALA A 38 6.64 18.19 9.90
C ALA A 38 6.64 17.11 8.80
N SER A 39 6.25 15.87 9.12
CA SER A 39 6.26 14.76 8.17
C SER A 39 4.96 14.70 7.36
N THR A 40 5.03 14.26 6.11
CA THR A 40 3.86 14.08 5.24
C THR A 40 3.98 12.76 4.49
N LEU A 41 2.91 11.95 4.50
CA LEU A 41 2.77 10.79 3.65
C LEU A 41 1.82 11.12 2.49
N THR A 42 2.32 11.00 1.27
CA THR A 42 1.50 11.19 0.06
C THR A 42 1.17 9.84 -0.54
N LEU A 43 -0.12 9.52 -0.60
CA LEU A 43 -0.64 8.33 -1.27
C LEU A 43 -1.37 8.76 -2.55
N PRO A 44 -0.99 8.26 -3.72
CA PRO A 44 -1.72 8.52 -4.95
C PRO A 44 -3.04 7.74 -4.91
N ILE A 45 -4.14 8.43 -4.60
CA ILE A 45 -5.48 7.85 -4.62
C ILE A 45 -6.03 7.98 -6.03
N VAL A 46 -6.42 6.85 -6.62
CA VAL A 46 -7.02 6.81 -7.95
C VAL A 46 -8.43 6.25 -7.83
N LYS A 47 -9.41 6.97 -8.40
CA LYS A 47 -10.77 6.47 -8.55
C LYS A 47 -10.83 5.70 -9.88
N ARG A 48 -10.99 4.38 -9.81
CA ARG A 48 -11.16 3.50 -10.96
C ARG A 48 -12.46 2.72 -10.87
N THR A 49 -13.20 2.64 -11.97
CA THR A 49 -14.33 1.72 -12.16
C THR A 49 -13.81 0.34 -12.52
N CYS A 50 -14.69 -0.67 -12.58
CA CYS A 50 -14.31 -2.03 -12.97
C CYS A 50 -13.86 -2.13 -14.44
N GLU A 51 -14.26 -1.18 -15.28
CA GLU A 51 -13.88 -1.07 -16.69
C GLU A 51 -12.44 -0.54 -16.85
N ASP A 52 -11.97 0.25 -15.90
CA ASP A 52 -10.61 0.82 -15.88
C ASP A 52 -9.55 -0.16 -15.35
N LEU A 53 -9.99 -1.26 -14.72
CA LEU A 53 -9.11 -2.25 -14.13
C LEU A 53 -8.67 -3.27 -15.18
N PHE A 54 -7.40 -3.67 -15.10
CA PHE A 54 -6.90 -4.75 -15.92
C PHE A 54 -7.66 -6.05 -15.58
N GLN A 55 -8.35 -6.62 -16.56
CA GLN A 55 -9.01 -7.92 -16.44
C GLN A 55 -8.20 -8.96 -17.20
N ALA A 56 -7.71 -9.98 -16.49
CA ALA A 56 -7.03 -11.09 -17.16
C ALA A 56 -8.06 -11.85 -18.02
N PRO A 57 -7.80 -12.12 -19.31
CA PRO A 57 -8.79 -12.66 -20.26
C PRO A 57 -9.44 -14.01 -19.92
N MET A 58 -8.99 -14.71 -18.87
CA MET A 58 -9.46 -16.03 -18.47
C MET A 58 -10.04 -16.06 -17.05
N GLN A 59 -10.16 -14.92 -16.39
CA GLN A 59 -10.66 -14.82 -15.02
C GLN A 59 -12.04 -14.17 -15.03
N VAL A 60 -13.00 -14.79 -14.33
CA VAL A 60 -14.29 -14.17 -14.05
C VAL A 60 -14.14 -13.43 -12.72
N TYR A 61 -14.25 -12.11 -12.78
CA TYR A 61 -14.23 -11.24 -11.61
C TYR A 61 -15.68 -10.96 -11.21
N GLY A 62 -16.03 -11.12 -9.92
CA GLY A 62 -17.36 -10.76 -9.39
C GLY A 62 -18.16 -11.82 -8.63
N THR A 63 -17.49 -12.80 -8.02
CA THR A 63 -18.12 -13.72 -7.07
C THR A 63 -17.61 -13.46 -5.66
N GLU A 64 -18.53 -13.52 -4.70
CA GLU A 64 -18.52 -13.09 -3.29
C GLU A 64 -17.39 -13.70 -2.41
N ASP A 65 -16.13 -13.57 -2.81
CA ASP A 65 -14.97 -13.93 -1.98
C ASP A 65 -14.50 -12.73 -1.17
N ALA A 66 -14.47 -12.87 0.15
CA ALA A 66 -14.07 -11.83 1.09
C ALA A 66 -12.65 -11.30 0.76
N GLY A 67 -12.58 -10.04 0.33
CA GLY A 67 -11.32 -9.36 -0.04
C GLY A 67 -11.17 -9.09 -1.54
N VAL A 68 -12.08 -9.56 -2.38
CA VAL A 68 -12.19 -9.16 -3.79
C VAL A 68 -13.13 -7.96 -3.88
N ARG A 69 -12.74 -6.89 -4.58
CA ARG A 69 -13.66 -5.78 -4.89
C ARG A 69 -14.88 -6.36 -5.60
N GLU A 70 -16.09 -6.11 -5.09
CA GLU A 70 -17.31 -6.31 -5.86
C GLU A 70 -17.24 -5.44 -7.13
N CYS A 71 -16.95 -6.14 -8.23
CA CYS A 71 -17.31 -5.81 -9.59
C CYS A 71 -18.34 -6.86 -10.00
#